data_AF-A0A7C9LSK7-F1
#
_entry.id   AF-A0A7C9LSK7-F1
#
_cell.length_a   1.000
_cell.length_b   1.000
_cell.length_c   1.000
_cell.angle_alpha   90.00
_cell.angle_beta   90.00
_cell.angle_gamma   90.00
#
_symmetry.space_group_name_H-M   'P 1'
#
loop_
_entity.id
_entity.type
_entity.pdbx_description
1 polymer ?
#
loop_
_entity_poly.entity_id
_entity_poly.type
_entity_poly.pdbx_seq_one_letter_code
_entity_poly.pdbx_strand_id
1 'polypeptide(L)'
;MDERDIVLNSVLEELKNKKLITELEKDIISAIKVYIKKPFNRRDVELKILEIESKYNYLINFANLVQNPVKCSIDSLNDSELRNNLYSRIIKLLSITGKQNNNNFNLNIHCN
;
A
#
# COMPACT_ATOMS: atom_id res chain seq x y z
N MET A 1 -17.10 2.94 -8.22
CA MET A 1 -16.20 2.47 -7.15
C MET A 1 -15.14 1.61 -7.84
N ASP A 2 -13.87 1.90 -7.63
CA ASP A 2 -12.75 1.17 -8.27
C ASP A 2 -12.68 -0.26 -7.71
N GLU A 3 -12.33 -1.26 -8.51
CA GLU A 3 -12.13 -2.65 -8.07
C GLU A 3 -11.15 -2.72 -6.88
N ARG A 4 -10.12 -1.88 -6.90
CA ARG A 4 -9.15 -1.77 -5.80
C ARG A 4 -9.78 -1.27 -4.51
N ASP A 5 -10.77 -0.36 -4.60
CA ASP A 5 -11.51 0.11 -3.43
C ASP A 5 -12.31 -1.03 -2.80
N ILE A 6 -12.91 -1.91 -3.63
CA ILE A 6 -13.64 -3.10 -3.16
C ILE A 6 -12.70 -4.06 -2.41
N VAL A 7 -11.57 -4.40 -3.03
CA VAL A 7 -10.58 -5.30 -2.41
C VAL A 7 -10.11 -4.76 -1.07
N LEU A 8 -9.71 -3.48 -1.01
CA LEU A 8 -9.19 -2.91 0.23
C LEU A 8 -10.26 -2.72 1.31
N ASN A 9 -11.51 -2.45 0.94
CA ASN A 9 -12.61 -2.42 1.90
C ASN A 9 -12.86 -3.82 2.51
N SER A 10 -12.79 -4.89 1.71
CA SER A 10 -12.90 -6.26 2.22
C SER A 10 -11.78 -6.58 3.22
N VAL A 11 -10.53 -6.25 2.87
CA VAL A 11 -9.37 -6.43 3.76
C VAL A 11 -9.53 -5.64 5.05
N LEU A 12 -10.03 -4.40 4.96
CA LEU A 12 -10.27 -3.54 6.12
C LEU A 12 -11.28 -4.17 7.08
N GLU A 13 -12.39 -4.70 6.57
CA GLU A 13 -13.40 -5.38 7.39
C GLU A 13 -12.87 -6.66 8.03
N GLU A 14 -12.10 -7.47 7.31
CA GLU A 14 -11.44 -8.64 7.89
C GLU A 14 -10.50 -8.27 9.05
N LEU A 15 -9.67 -7.23 8.88
CA LEU A 15 -8.70 -6.84 9.90
C LEU A 15 -9.37 -6.20 11.12
N LYS A 16 -10.47 -5.46 10.95
CA LYS A 16 -11.26 -4.89 12.06
C LYS A 16 -11.91 -5.97 12.93
N ASN A 17 -12.29 -7.10 12.33
CA ASN A 17 -12.98 -8.19 13.04
C ASN A 17 -12.01 -9.15 13.77
N LYS A 18 -10.69 -8.93 13.68
CA LYS A 18 -9.71 -9.73 14.42
C LYS A 18 -9.72 -9.41 15.91
N LYS A 19 -9.67 -10.46 16.74
CA LYS A 19 -9.57 -10.34 18.20
C LYS A 19 -8.24 -9.73 18.66
N LEU A 20 -7.15 -10.01 17.93
CA LEU A 20 -5.82 -9.48 18.17
C LEU A 20 -5.28 -8.95 16.85
N ILE A 21 -4.82 -7.71 16.86
CA ILE A 21 -4.27 -7.02 15.69
C ILE A 21 -2.83 -6.63 15.97
N THR A 22 -1.94 -6.97 15.04
CA THR A 22 -0.51 -6.64 15.13
C THR A 22 -0.26 -5.17 14.77
N GLU A 23 0.89 -4.63 15.15
CA GLU A 23 1.28 -3.25 14.77
C GLU A 23 1.33 -3.07 13.24
N LEU A 24 1.85 -4.06 12.51
CA LEU A 24 1.86 -4.05 11.04
C LEU A 24 0.43 -3.95 10.46
N GLU A 25 -0.51 -4.71 11.02
CA GLU A 25 -1.91 -4.68 10.57
C GLU A 25 -2.61 -3.37 10.91
N LYS A 26 -2.28 -2.73 12.04
CA LYS A 26 -2.76 -1.38 12.36
C LYS A 26 -2.26 -0.36 11.34
N ASP A 27 -0.99 -0.45 10.95
CA ASP A 27 -0.40 0.42 9.93
C ASP A 27 -1.03 0.19 8.55
N ILE A 28 -1.32 -1.08 8.18
CA ILE A 28 -2.07 -1.42 6.96
C ILE A 28 -3.47 -0.80 6.98
N ILE A 29 -4.22 -0.94 8.09
CA ILE A 29 -5.54 -0.30 8.24
C ILE A 29 -5.43 1.21 8.05
N SER A 30 -4.44 1.84 8.67
CA SER A 30 -4.19 3.28 8.58
C SER A 30 -3.93 3.69 7.12
N ALA A 31 -3.11 2.93 6.39
CA ALA A 31 -2.84 3.15 4.98
C ALA A 31 -4.06 2.98 4.08
N ILE A 32 -4.88 1.93 4.31
CA ILE A 32 -6.13 1.70 3.57
C ILE A 32 -7.09 2.89 3.77
N LYS A 33 -7.26 3.35 5.01
CA LYS A 33 -8.12 4.50 5.31
C LYS A 33 -7.69 5.76 4.55
N VAL A 34 -6.39 6.02 4.43
CA VAL A 34 -5.86 7.12 3.61
C VAL A 34 -6.17 6.90 2.12
N TYR A 35 -5.99 5.68 1.60
CA TYR A 35 -6.21 5.35 0.19
C TYR A 35 -7.67 5.52 -0.27
N ILE A 36 -8.63 5.08 0.55
CA ILE A 36 -10.07 5.11 0.22
C ILE A 36 -10.72 6.46 0.52
N LYS A 37 -10.03 7.37 1.24
CA LYS A 37 -10.56 8.69 1.62
C LYS A 37 -10.99 9.47 0.38
N LYS A 38 -12.19 10.06 0.45
CA LYS A 38 -12.74 10.97 -0.57
C LYS A 38 -13.10 12.32 0.07
N PRO A 39 -12.78 13.46 -0.58
CA PRO A 39 -11.98 13.58 -1.81
C PRO A 39 -10.54 13.10 -1.61
N PHE A 40 -9.83 12.81 -2.71
CA PHE A 40 -8.42 12.44 -2.65
C PHE A 40 -7.61 13.57 -2.01
N ASN A 41 -6.81 13.24 -1.01
CA ASN A 41 -5.89 14.20 -0.38
C ASN A 41 -4.46 13.76 -0.67
N ARG A 42 -3.83 14.49 -1.60
CA ARG A 42 -2.46 14.23 -2.02
C ARG A 42 -1.48 14.23 -0.85
N ARG A 43 -1.56 15.22 0.03
CA ARG A 43 -0.62 15.38 1.15
C ARG A 43 -0.70 14.22 2.14
N ASP A 44 -1.91 13.76 2.45
CA ASP A 44 -2.12 12.61 3.33
C ASP A 44 -1.48 11.34 2.73
N VAL A 45 -1.59 11.16 1.41
CA VAL A 45 -1.04 10.01 0.69
C VAL A 45 0.49 10.06 0.65
N GLU A 46 1.08 11.22 0.34
CA GLU A 46 2.54 11.42 0.36
C GLU A 46 3.13 11.09 1.74
N LEU A 47 2.54 11.66 2.80
CA LEU A 47 2.98 11.41 4.17
C LEU A 47 2.86 9.92 4.53
N LYS A 48 1.78 9.26 4.10
CA LYS A 48 1.60 7.83 4.35
C LYS A 48 2.63 6.97 3.62
N ILE A 49 2.97 7.32 2.38
CA ILE A 49 4.02 6.63 1.63
C ILE A 49 5.37 6.78 2.35
N LEU A 50 5.74 8.00 2.76
CA LEU A 50 6.98 8.26 3.48
C LEU A 50 7.04 7.55 4.84
N GLU A 51 5.93 7.48 5.57
CA GLU A 51 5.84 6.74 6.83
C GLU A 51 6.10 5.24 6.60
N ILE A 52 5.45 4.64 5.60
CA ILE A 52 5.63 3.22 5.25
C ILE A 52 7.07 2.96 4.82
N GLU A 53 7.65 3.84 3.99
CA GLU A 53 9.06 3.74 3.59
C GLU A 53 9.95 3.80 4.83
N SER A 54 9.79 4.78 5.71
CA SER A 54 10.63 4.92 6.90
C SER A 54 10.57 3.69 7.81
N LYS A 55 9.39 3.10 8.04
CA LYS A 55 9.20 1.96 8.95
C LYS A 55 9.56 0.62 8.33
N TYR A 56 9.23 0.43 7.05
CA TYR A 56 9.22 -0.88 6.41
C TYR A 56 10.16 -0.99 5.21
N ASN A 57 11.04 0.01 4.96
CA ASN A 57 12.00 -0.02 3.84
C ASN A 57 12.77 -1.34 3.79
N TYR A 58 13.23 -1.82 4.95
CA TYR A 58 14.01 -3.05 5.02
C TYR A 58 13.18 -4.28 4.59
N LEU A 59 11.94 -4.40 5.07
CA LEU A 59 11.04 -5.50 4.69
C LEU A 59 10.64 -5.43 3.21
N ILE A 60 10.37 -4.21 2.72
CA ILE A 60 10.01 -3.95 1.33
C ILE A 60 11.21 -4.26 0.42
N ASN A 61 12.43 -3.87 0.79
CA ASN A 61 13.63 -4.12 0.01
C ASN A 61 14.04 -5.60 0.04
N PHE A 62 13.88 -6.28 1.17
CA PHE A 62 14.08 -7.74 1.25
C PHE A 62 13.13 -8.48 0.30
N ALA A 63 11.87 -8.06 0.22
CA ALA A 63 10.91 -8.58 -0.76
C ALA A 63 11.26 -8.21 -2.23
N ASN A 64 12.01 -7.12 -2.45
CA ASN A 64 12.39 -6.64 -3.79
C ASN A 64 13.77 -7.12 -4.28
N LEU A 65 14.43 -8.10 -3.63
CA LEU A 65 15.76 -8.60 -4.02
C LEU A 65 15.86 -9.15 -5.48
N VAL A 66 14.76 -9.14 -6.25
CA VAL A 66 14.69 -9.56 -7.66
C VAL A 66 14.49 -8.40 -8.65
N GLN A 67 14.15 -7.18 -8.20
CA GLN A 67 13.82 -6.07 -9.12
C GLN A 67 14.51 -4.77 -8.72
N ASN A 68 15.39 -4.28 -9.60
CA ASN A 68 16.02 -2.95 -9.52
C ASN A 68 14.91 -1.88 -9.45
N PRO A 69 14.66 -1.23 -8.29
CA PRO A 69 13.57 -0.29 -8.21
C PRO A 69 14.01 1.04 -8.84
N VAL A 70 13.34 1.43 -9.93
CA VAL A 70 13.41 2.81 -10.41
C VAL A 70 12.86 3.70 -9.30
N LYS A 71 13.74 4.52 -8.72
CA LYS A 71 13.41 5.42 -7.61
C LYS A 71 12.80 6.71 -8.19
N CYS A 72 11.57 6.64 -8.72
CA CYS A 72 10.80 7.82 -9.13
C CYS A 72 10.50 8.66 -7.86
N SER A 73 10.76 9.97 -7.87
CA SER A 73 10.49 10.85 -6.72
C SER A 73 8.98 10.95 -6.49
N ILE A 74 8.53 10.98 -5.24
CA ILE A 74 7.10 11.14 -4.91
C ILE A 74 6.54 12.45 -5.50
N ASP A 75 7.37 13.50 -5.50
CA ASP A 75 7.01 14.83 -5.98
C ASP A 75 6.71 14.86 -7.49
N SER A 76 7.22 13.90 -8.26
CA SER A 76 6.98 13.83 -9.72
C SER A 76 5.75 13.02 -10.10
N LEU A 77 5.08 12.36 -9.16
CA LEU A 77 3.91 11.52 -9.45
C LEU A 77 2.63 12.37 -9.53
N ASN A 78 1.78 12.15 -10.54
CA ASN A 78 0.43 12.68 -10.52
C ASN A 78 -0.45 11.96 -9.48
N ASP A 79 -1.66 12.45 -9.22
CA ASP A 79 -2.53 11.91 -8.17
C ASP A 79 -2.91 10.43 -8.39
N SER A 80 -3.06 10.00 -9.64
CA SER A 80 -3.34 8.60 -9.99
C SER A 80 -2.12 7.71 -9.69
N GLU A 81 -0.95 8.15 -10.12
CA GLU A 81 0.32 7.45 -9.87
C GLU A 81 0.65 7.39 -8.38
N LEU A 82 0.40 8.46 -7.64
CA LEU A 82 0.60 8.52 -6.20
C LEU A 82 -0.35 7.57 -5.47
N ARG A 83 -1.62 7.51 -5.89
CA ARG A 83 -2.61 6.56 -5.39
C ARG A 83 -2.17 5.11 -5.68
N ASN A 84 -1.71 4.83 -6.90
CA ASN A 84 -1.17 3.53 -7.30
C ASN A 84 0.07 3.13 -6.48
N ASN A 85 0.93 4.10 -6.18
CA ASN A 85 2.13 3.90 -5.38
C ASN A 85 1.79 3.47 -3.95
N LEU A 86 0.81 4.14 -3.31
CA LEU A 86 0.31 3.75 -1.99
C LEU A 86 -0.36 2.38 -2.03
N TYR A 87 -1.20 2.10 -3.03
CA TYR A 87 -1.82 0.78 -3.21
C TYR A 87 -0.78 -0.34 -3.25
N SER A 88 0.26 -0.15 -4.08
CA SER A 88 1.35 -1.13 -4.24
C SER A 88 2.05 -1.44 -2.91
N ARG A 89 2.25 -0.43 -2.07
CA ARG A 89 2.84 -0.59 -0.73
C ARG A 89 1.91 -1.34 0.21
N ILE A 90 0.61 -1.03 0.21
CA ILE A 90 -0.39 -1.76 1.01
C ILE A 90 -0.37 -3.25 0.66
N ILE A 91 -0.35 -3.59 -0.64
CA ILE A 91 -0.30 -4.99 -1.09
C ILE A 91 0.99 -5.68 -0.62
N LYS A 92 2.15 -5.00 -0.70
CA LYS A 92 3.43 -5.54 -0.19
C LYS A 92 3.39 -5.77 1.33
N LEU A 93 2.79 -4.87 2.10
CA LEU A 93 2.64 -5.06 3.55
C LEU A 93 1.70 -6.22 3.86
N LEU A 94 0.60 -6.37 3.11
CA LEU A 94 -0.32 -7.50 3.25
C LEU A 94 0.35 -8.84 2.94
N SER A 95 1.23 -8.91 1.93
CA SER A 95 1.93 -10.16 1.61
C SER A 95 2.88 -10.59 2.74
N ILE A 96 3.48 -9.65 3.46
CA ILE A 96 4.31 -9.91 4.66
C ILE A 96 3.48 -10.55 5.79
N THR A 97 2.20 -10.18 5.93
CA THR A 97 1.32 -10.78 6.95
C THR A 97 0.96 -12.25 6.69
N GLY A 98 1.38 -12.82 5.55
CA GLY A 98 0.96 -14.17 5.12
C GLY A 98 -0.47 -14.21 4.57
N LYS A 99 -1.17 -13.07 4.50
CA LYS A 99 -2.50 -12.93 3.86
C LYS A 99 -2.38 -12.75 2.34
N GLN A 100 -1.66 -13.64 1.65
CA GLN A 100 -1.77 -13.71 0.19
C GLN A 100 -3.12 -14.35 -0.17
N ASN A 101 -4.11 -13.52 -0.53
CA ASN A 101 -5.15 -13.99 -1.43
C ASN A 101 -4.47 -14.23 -2.79
N ASN A 102 -4.76 -15.36 -3.43
CA ASN A 102 -4.19 -15.90 -4.68
C ASN A 102 -4.39 -15.03 -5.94
N ASN A 103 -4.41 -13.71 -5.82
CA ASN A 103 -4.47 -12.80 -6.96
C ASN A 103 -3.05 -12.32 -7.22
N ASN A 104 -2.45 -12.85 -8.29
CA ASN A 104 -1.15 -12.41 -8.82
C ASN A 104 -1.18 -10.89 -9.11
N PHE A 105 -0.84 -10.07 -8.12
CA PHE A 105 -0.67 -8.63 -8.30
C PHE A 105 0.70 -8.37 -8.91
N ASN A 106 0.77 -8.40 -10.25
CA ASN A 106 1.93 -7.91 -10.98
C ASN A 106 2.05 -6.39 -10.75
N LEU A 107 2.94 -5.99 -9.86
CA LEU A 107 3.29 -4.60 -9.57
C LEU A 107 4.34 -4.11 -10.56
N ASN A 108 4.00 -4.07 -11.85
CA ASN A 108 4.79 -3.28 -12.80
C ASN A 108 4.33 -1.83 -12.72
N ILE A 109 4.98 -1.06 -11.85
CA ILE A 109 4.96 0.39 -11.94
C ILE A 109 5.83 0.76 -13.14
N HIS A 110 5.22 0.89 -14.31
CA HIS A 110 5.86 1.57 -15.43
C HIS A 110 5.72 3.08 -15.21
N CYS A 111 6.83 3.75 -14.87
CA CYS A 111 6.94 5.20 -15.06
C CYS A 111 6.95 5.41 -16.59
N ASN A 112 6.05 6.26 -17.12
CA ASN A 112 6.08 6.68 -18.52
C ASN A 112 7.33 7.51 -18.82
#